data_AF-A0A374BQP5-F1
#
_entry.id   AF-A0A374BQP5-F1
#
_cell.length_a   1.000
_cell.length_b   1.000
_cell.length_c   1.000
_cell.angle_alpha   90.00
_cell.angle_beta   90.00
_cell.angle_gamma   90.00
#
_symmetry.space_group_name_H-M   'P 1'
#
loop_
_entity.id
_entity.type
_entity.pdbx_description
1 polymer ?
#
loop_
_entity_poly.entity_id
_entity_poly.type
_entity_poly.pdbx_seq_one_letter_code
_entity_poly.pdbx_strand_id
1 'polypeptide(L)'
;MSVLIKAWEHFKTITRHRHGVIKNCYKAGILWQGLRHDLSKYSPEEFLKGCKYYQGTRSPHEAEREEYGFSYGWMHHKGRNKHHFEYWTDYDLRTKLMTPVKMPLKYVKEMFCDRVAASKIYMKDKYDDGAPLAYFLRAKKTRAIHPETSNLLEKLLTMLRDKGEDYTFAYIRHLKKY
;
A
#
# COMPACT_ATOMS: atom_id res chain seq x y z
N MET A 1 6.21 25.36 -8.27
CA MET A 1 7.19 24.70 -7.38
C MET A 1 8.38 24.26 -8.21
N SER A 2 9.61 24.64 -7.85
CA SER A 2 10.79 24.21 -8.59
C SER A 2 10.99 22.69 -8.51
N VAL A 3 11.73 22.12 -9.47
CA VAL A 3 12.03 20.68 -9.52
C VAL A 3 12.71 20.20 -8.23
N LEU A 4 13.64 21.00 -7.67
CA LEU A 4 14.34 20.68 -6.43
C LEU A 4 13.39 20.61 -5.23
N ILE A 5 12.43 21.55 -5.12
CA ILE A 5 11.43 21.52 -4.04
C ILE A 5 10.53 20.29 -4.18
N LYS A 6 10.07 19.96 -5.40
CA LYS A 6 9.28 18.75 -5.64
C LYS A 6 10.03 17.48 -5.24
N ALA A 7 11.32 17.39 -5.59
CA ALA A 7 12.15 16.25 -5.24
C ALA A 7 12.32 16.09 -3.73
N TRP A 8 12.57 17.20 -3.03
CA TRP A 8 12.69 17.21 -1.58
C TRP A 8 11.38 16.82 -0.87
N GLU A 9 10.25 17.39 -1.30
CA GLU A 9 8.94 17.07 -0.73
C GLU A 9 8.54 15.61 -1.02
N HIS A 10 8.85 15.11 -2.22
CA HIS A 10 8.64 13.71 -2.56
C HIS A 10 9.46 12.78 -1.66
N PHE A 11 10.77 13.05 -1.54
CA PHE A 11 11.67 12.28 -0.67
C PHE A 11 11.17 12.23 0.78
N LYS A 12 10.80 13.39 1.35
CA LYS A 12 10.23 13.45 2.70
C LYS A 12 8.95 12.63 2.81
N THR A 13 8.06 12.71 1.82
CA THR A 13 6.77 12.00 1.82
C THR A 13 6.98 10.49 1.83
N ILE A 14 7.78 9.95 0.90
CA ILE A 14 8.03 8.50 0.81
C ILE A 14 8.80 7.97 2.02
N THR A 15 9.71 8.78 2.57
CA THR A 15 10.50 8.40 3.75
C THR A 15 9.63 8.35 5.01
N ARG A 16 8.77 9.36 5.21
CA ARG A 16 7.81 9.37 6.34
C ARG A 16 6.82 8.22 6.24
N HIS A 17 6.29 7.95 5.05
CA HIS A 17 5.39 6.81 4.81
C HIS A 17 6.09 5.49 5.14
N ARG A 18 7.29 5.25 4.61
CA ARG A 18 8.08 4.04 4.91
C ARG A 18 8.30 3.84 6.41
N HIS A 19 8.68 4.87 7.15
CA HIS A 19 8.86 4.76 8.61
C HIS A 19 7.54 4.46 9.34
N GLY A 20 6.42 5.02 8.89
CA GLY A 20 5.09 4.68 9.39
C GLY A 20 4.77 3.19 9.17
N VAL A 21 5.08 2.66 7.99
CA VAL A 21 4.90 1.22 7.70
C VAL A 21 5.81 0.36 8.56
N ILE A 22 7.09 0.72 8.74
CA ILE A 22 8.01 0.00 9.62
C ILE A 22 7.46 -0.07 11.06
N LYS A 23 6.97 1.05 11.59
CA LYS A 23 6.35 1.11 12.93
C LYS A 23 5.13 0.17 13.02
N ASN A 24 4.27 0.18 12.02
CA ASN A 24 3.09 -0.68 11.97
C ASN A 24 3.48 -2.16 11.83
N CYS A 25 4.46 -2.48 10.98
CA CYS A 25 5.00 -3.83 10.79
C CYS A 25 5.64 -4.38 12.08
N TYR A 26 6.29 -3.52 12.88
CA TYR A 26 6.77 -3.89 14.22
C TYR A 26 5.61 -4.34 15.12
N LYS A 27 4.55 -3.53 15.22
CA LYS A 27 3.34 -3.86 15.99
C LYS A 27 2.72 -5.18 15.50
N ALA A 28 2.60 -5.35 14.19
CA ALA A 28 2.04 -6.52 13.50
C ALA A 28 2.92 -7.79 13.57
N GLY A 29 4.12 -7.74 14.16
CA GLY A 29 5.01 -8.91 14.29
C GLY A 29 5.77 -9.30 13.02
N ILE A 30 5.93 -8.37 12.07
CA ILE A 30 6.61 -8.58 10.79
C ILE A 30 7.72 -7.53 10.53
N LEU A 31 8.40 -7.06 11.59
CA LEU A 31 9.42 -6.00 11.52
C LEU A 31 10.44 -6.21 10.40
N TRP A 32 11.06 -7.39 10.32
CA TRP A 32 12.11 -7.69 9.34
C TRP A 32 11.62 -7.61 7.88
N GLN A 33 10.34 -7.86 7.64
CA GLN A 33 9.74 -7.63 6.33
C GLN A 33 9.50 -6.14 6.11
N GLY A 34 8.92 -5.45 7.10
CA GLY A 34 8.66 -4.01 7.05
C GLY A 34 9.92 -3.15 6.82
N LEU A 35 11.10 -3.57 7.29
CA LEU A 35 12.37 -2.88 7.00
C LEU A 35 12.70 -2.85 5.50
N ARG A 36 12.14 -3.75 4.69
CA ARG A 36 12.34 -3.79 3.23
C ARG A 36 11.22 -3.11 2.45
N HIS A 37 10.22 -2.58 3.14
CA HIS A 37 9.07 -1.93 2.53
C HIS A 37 9.53 -0.79 1.61
N ASP A 38 9.06 -0.84 0.36
CA ASP A 38 9.17 0.21 -0.64
C ASP A 38 10.56 0.78 -0.89
N LEU A 39 11.60 -0.04 -0.72
CA LEU A 39 12.96 0.37 -1.07
C LEU A 39 13.10 0.71 -2.57
N SER A 40 12.24 0.16 -3.43
CA SER A 40 12.25 0.48 -4.86
C SER A 40 11.88 1.95 -5.15
N LYS A 41 11.17 2.65 -4.25
CA LYS A 41 10.82 4.08 -4.39
C LYS A 41 12.04 5.00 -4.45
N TYR A 42 13.19 4.53 -3.97
CA TYR A 42 14.46 5.27 -3.98
C TYR A 42 15.31 4.96 -5.21
N SER A 43 14.87 4.02 -6.07
CA SER A 43 15.54 3.75 -7.34
C SER A 43 15.33 4.92 -8.32
N PRO A 44 16.25 5.17 -9.26
CA PRO A 44 16.06 6.22 -10.27
C PRO A 44 14.76 6.05 -11.08
N GLU A 45 14.35 4.81 -11.33
CA GLU A 45 13.18 4.45 -12.12
C GLU A 45 11.87 4.99 -11.50
N GLU A 46 11.73 4.91 -10.17
CA GLU A 46 10.57 5.42 -9.43
C GLU A 46 10.77 6.85 -8.95
N PHE A 47 11.93 7.17 -8.36
CA PHE A 47 12.17 8.42 -7.66
C PHE A 47 12.08 9.63 -8.60
N LEU A 48 12.73 9.57 -9.77
CA LEU A 48 12.75 10.69 -10.72
C LEU A 48 11.34 11.02 -11.24
N LYS A 49 10.53 9.98 -11.53
CA LYS A 49 9.13 10.12 -11.95
C LYS A 49 8.28 10.67 -10.80
N GLY A 50 8.48 10.16 -9.59
CA GLY A 50 7.87 10.67 -8.38
C GLY A 50 8.13 12.16 -8.16
N CYS A 51 9.36 12.63 -8.42
CA CYS A 51 9.73 14.03 -8.35
C CYS A 51 9.02 14.87 -9.43
N LYS A 52 9.02 14.42 -10.70
CA LYS A 52 8.37 15.11 -11.82
C LYS A 52 6.88 15.36 -11.53
N TYR A 53 6.20 14.31 -11.08
CA TYR A 53 4.74 14.26 -10.89
C TYR A 53 4.26 14.62 -9.48
N TYR A 54 5.15 15.06 -8.58
CA TYR A 54 4.79 15.39 -7.21
C TYR A 54 3.78 16.55 -7.14
N GLN A 55 2.66 16.31 -6.44
CA GLN A 55 1.58 17.28 -6.18
C GLN A 55 1.30 17.49 -4.69
N GLY A 56 1.77 16.61 -3.81
CA GLY A 56 1.58 16.69 -2.36
C GLY A 56 0.19 16.26 -1.84
N THR A 57 -0.81 16.11 -2.70
CA THR A 57 -2.19 15.75 -2.31
C THR A 57 -2.59 14.32 -2.69
N ARG A 58 -1.88 13.71 -3.64
CA ARG A 58 -2.12 12.34 -4.13
C ARG A 58 -0.83 11.70 -4.65
N SER A 59 -0.89 10.42 -4.96
CA SER A 59 0.25 9.67 -5.51
C SER A 59 0.72 10.26 -6.84
N PRO A 60 2.03 10.46 -7.06
CA PRO A 60 2.59 10.88 -8.34
C PRO A 60 2.21 9.94 -9.51
N HIS A 61 1.97 8.66 -9.22
CA HIS A 61 1.55 7.68 -10.22
C HIS A 61 0.19 8.00 -10.85
N GLU A 62 -0.71 8.70 -10.16
CA GLU A 62 -2.01 9.09 -10.73
C GLU A 62 -1.83 10.17 -11.81
N ALA A 63 -0.91 11.12 -11.59
CA ALA A 63 -0.57 12.13 -12.59
C ALA A 63 0.09 11.52 -13.82
N GLU A 64 0.98 10.55 -13.60
CA GLU A 64 1.64 9.83 -14.69
C GLU A 64 0.62 9.05 -15.54
N ARG A 65 -0.39 8.45 -14.90
CA ARG A 65 -1.51 7.78 -15.60
C ARG A 65 -2.36 8.73 -16.42
N GLU A 66 -2.55 9.97 -15.96
CA GLU A 66 -3.27 10.98 -16.74
C GLU A 66 -2.52 11.39 -18.01
N GLU A 67 -1.18 11.36 -17.99
CA GLU A 67 -0.36 11.69 -19.17
C GLU A 67 -0.25 10.52 -20.15
N TYR A 68 0.00 9.30 -19.67
CA TYR A 68 0.33 8.16 -20.55
C TYR A 68 -0.76 7.09 -20.64
N GLY A 69 -1.83 7.16 -19.85
CA GLY A 69 -2.80 6.08 -19.68
C GLY A 69 -2.31 4.94 -18.77
N PHE A 70 -1.06 5.01 -18.30
CA PHE A 70 -0.44 4.08 -17.34
C PHE A 70 0.68 4.79 -16.56
N SER A 71 1.29 4.11 -15.59
CA SER A 71 2.40 4.68 -14.81
C SER A 71 3.60 3.74 -14.83
N TYR A 72 4.72 4.18 -15.40
CA TYR A 72 5.98 3.43 -15.38
C TYR A 72 6.44 3.22 -13.95
N GLY A 73 6.35 4.27 -13.12
CA GLY A 73 6.68 4.18 -11.70
C GLY A 73 5.85 3.10 -11.00
N TRP A 74 4.53 3.06 -11.23
CA TRP A 74 3.66 2.05 -10.63
C TRP A 74 3.94 0.64 -11.13
N MET A 75 4.22 0.46 -12.42
CA MET A 75 4.57 -0.84 -13.00
C MET A 75 5.83 -1.41 -12.35
N HIS A 76 6.88 -0.59 -12.20
CA HIS A 76 8.10 -1.00 -11.51
C HIS A 76 7.85 -1.29 -10.03
N HIS A 77 7.07 -0.44 -9.37
CA HIS A 77 6.75 -0.49 -7.94
C HIS A 77 5.96 -1.73 -7.55
N LYS A 78 4.80 -1.95 -8.18
CA LYS A 78 3.96 -3.12 -7.91
C LYS A 78 4.67 -4.43 -8.27
N GLY A 79 5.58 -4.40 -9.24
CA GLY A 79 6.39 -5.56 -9.65
C GLY A 79 7.52 -5.94 -8.69
N ARG A 80 7.86 -5.09 -7.71
CA ARG A 80 8.95 -5.34 -6.73
C ARG A 80 8.45 -5.41 -5.29
N ASN A 81 7.37 -4.71 -4.97
CA ASN A 81 6.83 -4.66 -3.61
C ASN A 81 5.63 -5.61 -3.48
N LYS A 82 5.90 -6.78 -2.91
CA LYS A 82 4.97 -7.91 -2.81
C LYS A 82 3.76 -7.66 -1.88
N HIS A 83 3.69 -6.54 -1.19
CA HIS A 83 2.51 -6.16 -0.41
C HIS A 83 1.40 -5.54 -1.28
N HIS A 84 1.67 -5.22 -2.55
CA HIS A 84 0.63 -4.88 -3.52
C HIS A 84 -0.02 -6.15 -4.08
N PHE A 85 -1.36 -6.16 -4.11
CA PHE A 85 -2.12 -7.31 -4.59
C PHE A 85 -1.92 -7.54 -6.10
N GLU A 86 -1.57 -6.50 -6.86
CA GLU A 86 -1.26 -6.59 -8.29
C GLU A 86 0.04 -7.36 -8.59
N TYR A 87 0.92 -7.55 -7.60
CA TYR A 87 2.04 -8.48 -7.72
C TYR A 87 1.55 -9.93 -7.79
N TRP A 88 0.45 -10.23 -7.11
CA TRP A 88 -0.14 -11.56 -6.96
C TRP A 88 -1.22 -11.79 -8.00
N THR A 89 -0.82 -11.72 -9.26
CA THR A 89 -1.64 -12.10 -10.41
C THR A 89 -0.90 -13.10 -11.25
N ASP A 90 -1.58 -14.15 -11.70
CA ASP A 90 -1.00 -15.20 -12.54
C ASP A 90 -2.07 -15.76 -13.50
N TYR A 91 -1.66 -16.58 -14.45
CA TYR A 91 -2.54 -17.24 -15.39
C TYR A 91 -3.38 -18.32 -14.70
N ASP A 92 -4.71 -18.17 -14.76
CA ASP A 92 -5.62 -19.22 -14.37
C ASP A 92 -5.44 -20.43 -15.30
N LEU A 93 -5.29 -21.62 -14.71
CA LEU A 93 -4.97 -22.82 -15.48
C LEU A 93 -6.09 -23.26 -16.44
N ARG A 94 -7.34 -22.86 -16.16
CA ARG A 94 -8.52 -23.20 -16.96
C ARG A 94 -8.83 -22.13 -18.00
N THR A 95 -8.92 -20.86 -17.59
CA THR A 95 -9.32 -19.76 -18.48
C THR A 95 -8.17 -19.17 -19.27
N LYS A 96 -6.91 -19.41 -18.85
CA LYS A 96 -5.70 -18.81 -19.42
C LYS A 96 -5.68 -17.28 -19.35
N LEU A 97 -6.53 -16.68 -18.52
CA LEU A 97 -6.54 -15.24 -18.26
C LEU A 97 -5.70 -14.94 -17.02
N MET A 98 -5.09 -13.76 -16.99
CA MET A 98 -4.44 -13.23 -15.78
C MET A 98 -5.50 -12.96 -14.72
N THR A 99 -5.37 -13.60 -13.56
CA THR A 99 -6.32 -13.51 -12.44
C THR A 99 -5.58 -13.30 -11.13
N PRO A 100 -6.22 -12.69 -10.11
CA PRO A 100 -5.58 -12.51 -8.82
C PRO A 100 -5.47 -13.83 -8.05
N VAL A 101 -4.31 -14.10 -7.46
CA VAL A 101 -4.05 -15.29 -6.64
C VAL A 101 -4.01 -14.95 -5.16
N LYS A 102 -4.23 -15.95 -4.30
CA LYS A 102 -4.22 -15.76 -2.84
C LYS A 102 -2.84 -15.29 -2.39
N MET A 103 -2.81 -14.22 -1.60
CA MET A 103 -1.56 -13.66 -1.08
C MET A 103 -1.03 -14.51 0.09
N PRO A 104 0.29 -14.60 0.31
CA PRO A 104 0.81 -15.06 1.59
C PRO A 104 0.45 -14.07 2.71
N LEU A 105 0.07 -14.59 3.87
CA LEU A 105 -0.42 -13.79 5.01
C LEU A 105 0.49 -12.62 5.38
N LYS A 106 1.81 -12.84 5.39
CA LYS A 106 2.79 -11.79 5.72
C LYS A 106 2.66 -10.55 4.83
N TYR A 107 2.30 -10.71 3.55
CA TYR A 107 2.11 -9.59 2.64
C TYR A 107 0.74 -8.93 2.81
N VAL A 108 -0.29 -9.66 3.25
CA VAL A 108 -1.57 -9.04 3.66
C VAL A 108 -1.39 -8.18 4.91
N LYS A 109 -0.60 -8.66 5.89
CA LYS A 109 -0.25 -7.87 7.08
C LYS A 109 0.47 -6.58 6.69
N GLU A 110 1.46 -6.66 5.81
CA GLU A 110 2.17 -5.47 5.30
C GLU A 110 1.23 -4.56 4.49
N MET A 111 0.35 -5.13 3.66
CA MET A 111 -0.64 -4.40 2.87
C MET A 111 -1.62 -3.59 3.75
N PHE A 112 -2.00 -4.16 4.90
CA PHE A 112 -2.75 -3.44 5.94
C PHE A 112 -1.91 -2.31 6.54
N CYS A 113 -0.68 -2.59 6.97
CA CYS A 113 0.23 -1.61 7.57
C CYS A 113 0.49 -0.41 6.65
N ASP A 114 0.68 -0.69 5.35
CA ASP A 114 0.84 0.28 4.27
C ASP A 114 -0.35 1.23 4.17
N ARG A 115 -1.58 0.69 4.11
CA ARG A 115 -2.81 1.50 4.02
C ARG A 115 -3.00 2.40 5.23
N VAL A 116 -2.79 1.87 6.43
CA VAL A 116 -2.90 2.67 7.66
C VAL A 116 -1.89 3.82 7.65
N ALA A 117 -0.63 3.54 7.30
CA ALA A 117 0.40 4.57 7.22
C ALA A 117 0.11 5.61 6.12
N ALA A 118 -0.31 5.17 4.94
CA ALA A 118 -0.67 6.05 3.83
C ALA A 118 -1.83 6.98 4.20
N SER A 119 -2.91 6.44 4.79
CA SER A 119 -4.05 7.25 5.25
C SER A 119 -3.61 8.33 6.24
N LYS A 120 -2.74 7.99 7.22
CA LYS A 120 -2.20 8.98 8.16
C LYS A 120 -1.38 10.07 7.47
N ILE A 121 -0.53 9.70 6.53
CA ILE A 121 0.35 10.66 5.81
C ILE A 121 -0.47 11.63 4.95
N TYR A 122 -1.46 11.15 4.21
CA TYR A 122 -2.22 11.98 3.28
C TYR A 122 -3.36 12.75 3.95
N MET A 123 -4.01 12.18 4.98
CA MET A 123 -5.15 12.82 5.63
C MET A 123 -4.75 13.74 6.79
N LYS A 124 -3.57 13.56 7.38
CA LYS A 124 -3.06 14.39 8.49
C LYS A 124 -4.11 14.52 9.60
N ASP A 125 -4.50 15.74 9.95
CA ASP A 125 -5.48 16.04 11.01
C ASP A 125 -6.90 15.54 10.70
N LYS A 126 -7.17 15.16 9.44
CA LYS A 126 -8.45 14.55 9.03
C LYS A 126 -8.46 13.02 9.17
N TYR A 127 -7.37 12.40 9.61
CA TYR A 127 -7.28 10.96 9.76
C TYR A 127 -8.15 10.46 10.93
N ASP A 128 -8.90 9.39 10.67
CA ASP A 128 -9.51 8.52 11.67
C ASP A 128 -9.25 7.05 11.29
N ASP A 129 -9.48 6.13 12.24
CA ASP A 129 -9.21 4.70 12.06
C ASP A 129 -10.13 4.01 11.03
N GLY A 130 -11.23 4.65 10.62
CA GLY A 130 -12.09 4.23 9.52
C GLY A 130 -11.62 4.66 8.13
N ALA A 131 -10.72 5.64 8.02
CA ALA A 131 -10.24 6.14 6.73
C ALA A 131 -9.62 5.06 5.81
N PRO A 132 -8.76 4.14 6.30
CA PRO A 132 -8.25 3.03 5.50
C PRO A 132 -9.35 2.11 4.94
N LEU A 133 -10.40 1.84 5.74
CA LEU A 133 -11.54 1.02 5.32
C LEU A 133 -12.35 1.73 4.23
N ALA A 134 -12.66 3.01 4.42
CA ALA A 134 -13.40 3.81 3.44
C ALA A 134 -12.69 3.85 2.08
N TYR A 135 -11.36 4.03 2.09
CA TYR A 135 -10.55 3.96 0.88
C TYR A 135 -10.61 2.60 0.19
N PHE A 136 -10.58 1.51 0.97
CA PHE A 136 -10.69 0.16 0.44
C PHE A 136 -12.06 -0.11 -0.19
N LEU A 137 -13.15 0.18 0.53
CA LEU A 137 -14.52 -0.07 0.10
C LEU A 137 -14.88 0.68 -1.19
N ARG A 138 -14.43 1.93 -1.34
CA ARG A 138 -14.65 2.73 -2.55
C ARG A 138 -14.13 2.05 -3.83
N ALA A 139 -13.03 1.31 -3.72
CA ALA A 139 -12.39 0.65 -4.85
C ALA A 139 -12.58 -0.88 -4.86
N LYS A 140 -13.28 -1.46 -3.88
CA LYS A 140 -13.40 -2.92 -3.72
C LYS A 140 -14.00 -3.59 -4.97
N LYS A 141 -15.01 -2.96 -5.57
CA LYS A 141 -15.71 -3.49 -6.76
C LYS A 141 -14.87 -3.45 -8.04
N THR A 142 -13.85 -2.59 -8.11
CA THR A 142 -13.04 -2.37 -9.31
C THR A 142 -11.64 -2.96 -9.20
N ARG A 143 -11.21 -3.40 -8.02
CA ARG A 143 -9.89 -4.01 -7.81
C ARG A 143 -9.95 -5.53 -7.97
N ALA A 144 -9.02 -6.06 -8.77
CA ALA A 144 -8.78 -7.49 -8.88
C ALA A 144 -7.95 -7.99 -7.69
N ILE A 145 -8.62 -8.43 -6.62
CA ILE A 145 -8.01 -9.03 -5.42
C ILE A 145 -8.63 -10.40 -5.22
N HIS A 146 -7.81 -11.41 -4.91
CA HIS A 146 -8.32 -12.74 -4.59
C HIS A 146 -9.34 -12.67 -3.44
N PRO A 147 -10.51 -13.33 -3.53
CA PRO A 147 -11.60 -13.15 -2.58
C PRO A 147 -11.20 -13.32 -1.11
N GLU A 148 -10.43 -14.36 -0.78
CA GLU A 148 -9.96 -14.58 0.60
C GLU A 148 -9.02 -13.49 1.09
N THR A 149 -8.14 -12.98 0.23
CA THR A 149 -7.23 -11.85 0.54
C THR A 149 -8.05 -10.57 0.78
N SER A 150 -9.03 -10.32 -0.07
CA SER A 150 -9.94 -9.18 0.03
C SER A 150 -10.73 -9.22 1.34
N ASN A 151 -11.28 -10.39 1.69
CA ASN A 151 -12.05 -10.61 2.92
C ASN A 151 -11.21 -10.44 4.17
N LEU A 152 -9.97 -10.98 4.19
CA LEU A 152 -9.09 -10.76 5.33
C LEU A 152 -8.73 -9.28 5.48
N LEU A 153 -8.34 -8.61 4.39
CA LEU A 153 -8.00 -7.19 4.45
C LEU A 153 -9.18 -6.36 4.98
N GLU A 154 -10.38 -6.60 4.48
CA GLU A 154 -11.59 -5.93 4.96
C GLU A 154 -11.84 -6.20 6.45
N LYS A 155 -11.73 -7.45 6.89
CA LYS A 155 -11.87 -7.81 8.31
C LYS A 155 -10.91 -7.02 9.19
N LEU A 156 -9.64 -6.90 8.78
CA LEU A 156 -8.63 -6.16 9.54
C LEU A 156 -8.91 -4.65 9.55
N LEU A 157 -9.32 -4.07 8.43
CA LEU A 157 -9.65 -2.64 8.33
C LEU A 157 -10.93 -2.29 9.10
N THR A 158 -11.93 -3.18 9.10
CA THR A 158 -13.13 -3.05 9.94
C THR A 158 -12.78 -3.15 11.42
N MET A 159 -11.90 -4.09 11.80
CA MET A 159 -11.41 -4.20 13.17
C MET A 159 -10.68 -2.94 13.63
N LEU A 160 -9.86 -2.33 12.75
CA LEU A 160 -9.20 -1.05 13.02
C LEU A 160 -10.22 0.05 13.33
N ARG A 161 -11.24 0.22 12.46
CA ARG A 161 -12.30 1.20 12.67
C ARG A 161 -13.03 1.00 14.00
N ASP A 162 -13.40 -0.24 14.31
CA ASP A 162 -14.31 -0.54 15.42
C ASP A 162 -13.61 -0.68 16.77
N LYS A 163 -12.33 -1.09 16.77
CA LYS A 163 -11.60 -1.46 17.99
C LYS A 163 -10.26 -0.73 18.16
N GLY A 164 -9.88 0.10 17.20
CA GLY A 164 -8.65 0.88 17.23
C GLY A 164 -7.38 0.07 16.95
N GLU A 165 -6.26 0.79 16.88
CA GLU A 165 -4.95 0.22 16.53
C GLU A 165 -4.48 -0.88 17.49
N ASP A 166 -4.53 -0.65 18.81
CA ASP A 166 -3.88 -1.54 19.77
C ASP A 166 -4.49 -2.94 19.75
N TYR A 167 -5.82 -3.02 19.75
CA TYR A 167 -6.53 -4.29 19.60
C TYR A 167 -6.19 -4.95 18.26
N THR A 168 -6.26 -4.19 17.17
CA THR A 168 -6.10 -4.72 15.81
C THR A 168 -4.69 -5.24 15.56
N PHE A 169 -3.66 -4.51 15.98
CA PHE A 169 -2.27 -4.96 15.86
C PHE A 169 -1.98 -6.16 16.76
N ALA A 170 -2.55 -6.22 17.97
CA ALA A 170 -2.44 -7.40 18.83
C ALA A 170 -3.05 -8.64 18.16
N TYR A 171 -4.23 -8.52 17.56
CA TYR A 171 -4.85 -9.59 16.76
C TYR A 171 -3.96 -9.99 15.58
N ILE A 172 -3.50 -9.02 14.78
CA ILE A 172 -2.66 -9.28 13.60
C ILE A 172 -1.36 -9.99 13.98
N ARG A 173 -0.72 -9.62 15.09
CA ARG A 173 0.52 -10.24 15.56
C ARG A 173 0.36 -11.75 15.77
N HIS A 174 -0.78 -12.18 16.29
CA HIS A 174 -1.06 -13.59 16.58
C HIS A 174 -1.74 -14.34 15.43
N LEU A 175 -2.15 -13.64 14.36
CA LEU A 175 -2.74 -14.27 13.18
C LEU A 175 -1.70 -15.12 12.43
N LYS A 176 -1.95 -16.44 12.33
CA LYS A 176 -1.03 -17.42 11.70
C LYS A 176 -1.47 -17.90 10.32
N LYS A 177 -2.78 -17.88 10.03
CA LYS A 177 -3.38 -18.33 8.76
C LYS A 177 -4.68 -17.59 8.49
N TYR A 178 -5.12 -17.63 7.24
CA TYR A 178 -6.41 -17.12 6.78
C TYR A 178 -6.83 -17.83 5.50
#